data_AF-A0A7S0AQF6-F1
#
_entry.id   AF-A0A7S0AQF6-F1
#
_cell.length_a   1.000
_cell.length_b   1.000
_cell.length_c   1.000
_cell.angle_alpha   90.00
_cell.angle_beta   90.00
_cell.angle_gamma   90.00
#
_symmetry.space_group_name_H-M   'P 1'
#
loop_
_entity.id
_entity.type
_entity.pdbx_description
1 polymer ?
#
loop_
_entity_poly.entity_id
_entity_poly.type
_entity_poly.pdbx_seq_one_letter_code
_entity_poly.pdbx_strand_id
1 'polypeptide(L)'
;YSDRGWPSFESATADARVAVTGSRMAFGEEELTMQEHTDTYRFQSTGTAVHPERFARMLATKTFTNGSDLGKVTKLYHQTFDVVKHAKSQNFQRRTWTEERMTEYFEALAEMQDLEEFWLTNNALGNPGILRFAQELAGKQLLKMLILIDVGLTDAGM
;
A
#
# COMPACT_ATOMS: atom_id res chain seq x y z
N TYR A 1 10.02 9.47 16.91
CA TYR A 1 10.23 9.68 15.45
C TYR A 1 8.90 9.66 14.69
N SER A 2 7.98 8.77 15.08
CA SER A 2 6.58 8.65 14.62
C SER A 2 5.69 9.90 14.74
N ASP A 3 6.07 10.88 15.56
CA ASP A 3 5.25 12.08 15.82
C ASP A 3 5.58 13.25 14.90
N ARG A 4 6.55 13.06 14.00
CA ARG A 4 6.99 14.07 13.02
C ARG A 4 6.31 13.86 11.67
N GLY A 5 5.95 14.96 11.01
CA GLY A 5 5.25 14.92 9.73
C GLY A 5 6.06 14.34 8.57
N TRP A 6 7.35 14.72 8.43
CA TRP A 6 8.21 14.23 7.34
C TRP A 6 8.42 12.71 7.35
N PRO A 7 8.78 12.06 8.48
CA PRO A 7 8.83 10.60 8.58
C PRO A 7 7.51 9.90 8.27
N SER A 8 6.38 10.55 8.57
CA SER A 8 5.05 9.99 8.27
C SER A 8 4.80 9.98 6.75
N PHE A 9 5.26 11.01 6.03
CA PHE A 9 5.23 11.05 4.58
C PHE A 9 6.15 10.04 3.90
N GLU A 10 7.39 9.90 4.39
CA GLU A 10 8.34 8.93 3.85
C GLU A 10 7.79 7.51 3.98
N SER A 11 7.23 7.19 5.16
CA SER A 11 6.57 5.90 5.41
C SER A 11 5.38 5.70 4.48
N ALA A 12 4.45 6.66 4.41
CA ALA A 12 3.26 6.53 3.58
C ALA A 12 3.59 6.44 2.08
N THR A 13 4.62 7.15 1.62
CA THR A 13 5.10 7.06 0.24
C THR A 13 5.72 5.71 -0.06
N ALA A 14 6.51 5.16 0.87
CA ALA A 14 7.09 3.83 0.74
C ALA A 14 5.99 2.75 0.74
N ASP A 15 4.96 2.92 1.57
CA ASP A 15 3.81 2.02 1.72
C ASP A 15 2.81 2.08 0.55
N ALA A 16 2.67 3.24 -0.10
CA ALA A 16 1.75 3.43 -1.21
C ALA A 16 2.28 2.89 -2.53
N ARG A 17 3.60 2.92 -2.75
CA ARG A 17 4.20 2.33 -3.94
C ARG A 17 4.07 0.82 -3.82
N VAL A 18 3.89 0.12 -4.95
CA VAL A 18 4.15 -1.33 -5.03
C VAL A 18 5.41 -1.56 -4.23
N ALA A 19 5.45 -2.57 -3.35
CA ALA A 19 6.64 -2.91 -2.60
C ALA A 19 7.76 -3.30 -3.59
N VAL A 20 8.37 -2.29 -4.21
CA VAL A 20 9.57 -2.43 -5.01
C VAL A 20 10.60 -2.71 -3.96
N THR A 21 11.00 -3.97 -3.93
CA THR A 21 12.15 -4.42 -3.18
C THR A 21 13.29 -3.44 -3.48
N GLY A 22 13.74 -2.70 -2.47
CA GLY A 22 14.78 -1.68 -2.64
C GLY A 22 14.30 -0.26 -2.99
N SER A 23 13.04 0.11 -2.74
CA SER A 23 12.58 1.51 -2.89
C SER A 23 13.22 2.46 -1.86
N ARG A 24 14.48 2.80 -2.08
CA ARG A 24 15.00 4.13 -1.77
C ARG A 24 14.66 5.03 -2.95
N MET A 25 14.26 6.27 -2.66
CA MET A 25 14.00 7.31 -3.67
C MET A 25 15.02 7.22 -4.82
N ALA A 26 14.52 6.92 -6.02
CA ALA A 26 15.20 6.76 -7.31
C ALA A 26 16.74 6.80 -7.31
N PHE A 27 17.38 5.65 -7.54
CA PHE A 27 18.71 5.63 -8.17
C PHE A 27 18.52 5.50 -9.68
N GLY A 28 19.34 6.22 -10.45
CA GLY A 28 19.40 6.14 -11.92
C GLY A 28 19.81 4.75 -12.41
N GLU A 29 20.05 4.62 -13.72
CA GLU A 29 20.29 3.38 -14.50
C GLU A 29 21.46 2.46 -14.07
N GLU A 30 21.79 2.37 -12.78
CA GLU A 30 22.67 1.33 -12.27
C GLU A 30 21.83 0.08 -11.98
N GLU A 31 21.99 -0.92 -12.85
CA GLU A 31 21.49 -2.28 -12.69
C GLU A 31 21.91 -2.86 -11.34
N LEU A 32 21.00 -2.80 -10.35
CA LEU A 32 21.10 -3.66 -9.19
C LEU A 32 20.81 -5.07 -9.64
N THR A 33 21.85 -5.85 -9.92
CA THR A 33 21.71 -7.29 -10.11
C THR A 33 21.17 -7.91 -8.83
N MET A 34 19.94 -8.41 -8.88
CA MET A 34 19.19 -9.04 -7.77
C MET A 34 19.88 -10.27 -7.14
N GLN A 35 21.05 -10.66 -7.65
CA GLN A 35 21.73 -11.91 -7.35
C GLN A 35 22.52 -11.90 -6.03
N GLU A 36 22.78 -10.72 -5.43
CA GLU A 36 23.64 -10.58 -4.24
C GLU A 36 22.90 -10.20 -2.94
N HIS A 37 21.57 -10.06 -2.97
CA HIS A 37 20.77 -9.68 -1.81
C HIS A 37 19.84 -10.79 -1.38
N THR A 38 20.33 -11.71 -0.56
CA THR A 38 19.54 -12.84 -0.01
C THR A 38 18.51 -12.43 1.03
N ASP A 39 18.55 -11.18 1.52
CA ASP A 39 17.58 -10.63 2.47
C ASP A 39 16.97 -9.33 1.94
N THR A 40 16.30 -9.43 0.80
CA THR A 40 15.48 -8.35 0.22
C THR A 40 14.23 -8.06 1.05
N TYR A 41 13.79 -9.01 1.88
CA TYR A 41 12.60 -8.89 2.73
C TYR A 41 12.73 -7.77 3.77
N ARG A 42 13.91 -7.52 4.34
CA ARG A 42 14.12 -6.43 5.32
C ARG A 42 13.92 -5.02 4.75
N PHE A 43 13.90 -4.87 3.42
CA PHE A 43 13.73 -3.59 2.74
C PHE A 43 12.34 -3.44 2.11
N GLN A 44 11.44 -4.38 2.35
CA GLN A 44 10.05 -4.25 1.93
C GLN A 44 9.33 -3.35 2.92
N SER A 45 8.77 -2.25 2.43
CA SER A 45 7.78 -1.50 3.19
C SER A 45 6.63 -2.43 3.59
N THR A 46 6.05 -2.22 4.76
CA THR A 46 5.03 -3.11 5.35
C THR A 46 3.61 -2.60 5.24
N GLY A 47 3.43 -1.35 4.79
CA GLY A 47 2.12 -0.73 4.73
C GLY A 47 1.43 -0.88 3.39
N THR A 48 0.35 -0.14 3.26
CA THR A 48 -0.55 -0.08 2.12
C THR A 48 -0.76 1.38 1.75
N ALA A 49 -1.19 1.65 0.52
CA ALA A 49 -1.59 3.00 0.15
C ALA A 49 -2.70 3.52 1.09
N VAL A 50 -2.59 4.80 1.45
CA VAL A 50 -3.60 5.51 2.26
C VAL A 50 -4.24 6.58 1.39
N HIS A 51 -5.56 6.75 1.48
CA HIS A 51 -6.25 7.79 0.72
C HIS A 51 -5.73 9.20 1.12
N PRO A 52 -5.52 10.14 0.18
CA PRO A 52 -4.93 11.45 0.48
C PRO A 52 -5.63 12.24 1.59
N GLU A 53 -6.96 12.23 1.62
CA GLU A 53 -7.72 12.92 2.67
C GLU A 53 -7.52 12.29 4.05
N ARG A 54 -7.38 10.96 4.12
CA ARG A 54 -7.07 10.28 5.37
C ARG A 54 -5.65 10.59 5.82
N PHE A 55 -4.71 10.59 4.88
CA PHE A 55 -3.33 10.99 5.14
C PHE A 55 -3.25 12.44 5.66
N ALA A 56 -4.03 13.37 5.10
CA ALA A 56 -4.11 14.75 5.58
C ALA A 56 -4.61 14.82 7.04
N ARG A 57 -5.64 14.03 7.39
CA ARG A 57 -6.12 13.92 8.79
C ARG A 57 -5.05 13.34 9.71
N MET A 58 -4.31 12.32 9.26
CA MET A 58 -3.20 11.75 10.03
C MET A 58 -2.10 12.80 10.26
N LEU A 59 -1.71 13.56 9.24
CA LEU A 59 -0.70 14.61 9.37
C LEU A 59 -1.13 15.76 10.28
N ALA A 60 -2.42 16.07 10.36
CA ALA A 60 -2.92 17.10 11.27
C ALA A 60 -2.65 16.77 12.75
N THR A 61 -2.43 15.49 13.07
CA THR A 61 -2.04 15.03 14.42
C THR A 61 -0.53 15.11 14.69
N LYS A 62 0.28 15.43 13.68
CA LYS A 62 1.75 15.38 13.75
C LYS A 62 2.35 16.75 14.01
N THR A 63 3.49 16.75 14.68
CA THR A 63 4.26 17.96 14.95
C THR A 63 5.18 18.28 13.77
N PHE A 64 5.08 19.52 13.28
CA PHE A 64 6.01 20.10 12.31
C PHE A 64 6.85 21.17 13.01
N THR A 65 8.16 21.14 12.79
CA THR A 65 9.08 22.07 13.44
C THR A 65 8.93 23.49 12.88
N ASN A 66 8.51 23.60 11.61
CA ASN A 66 8.18 24.85 10.94
C ASN A 66 6.77 24.72 10.37
N GLY A 67 5.79 25.46 10.88
CA GLY A 67 4.35 25.31 10.54
C GLY A 67 3.97 25.43 9.05
N SER A 68 4.93 25.72 8.15
CA SER A 68 4.75 25.73 6.70
C SER A 68 4.87 24.36 6.02
N ASP A 69 5.34 23.33 6.73
CA ASP A 69 5.64 22.03 6.13
C ASP A 69 4.41 21.14 5.97
N LEU A 70 3.36 21.30 6.79
CA LEU A 70 2.13 20.49 6.71
C LEU A 70 1.52 20.53 5.30
N GLY A 71 1.27 21.73 4.77
CA GLY A 71 0.67 21.91 3.45
C GLY A 71 1.55 21.35 2.31
N LYS A 72 2.88 21.49 2.45
CA LYS A 72 3.84 20.93 1.48
C LYS A 72 3.79 19.41 1.48
N VAL A 73 3.84 18.79 2.66
CA VAL A 73 3.85 17.35 2.81
C VAL A 73 2.53 16.73 2.35
N THR A 74 1.39 17.33 2.70
CA THR A 74 0.08 16.90 2.18
C THR A 74 0.03 16.97 0.65
N LYS A 75 0.51 18.07 0.06
CA LYS A 75 0.57 18.23 -1.40
C LYS A 75 1.46 17.19 -2.07
N LEU A 76 2.65 16.92 -1.52
CA LEU A 76 3.57 15.91 -2.04
C LEU A 76 2.98 14.51 -2.01
N TYR A 77 2.26 14.16 -0.93
CA TYR A 77 1.58 12.88 -0.85
C TYR A 77 0.44 12.77 -1.86
N HIS A 78 -0.36 13.83 -2.04
CA HIS A 78 -1.37 13.87 -3.10
C HIS A 78 -0.78 13.57 -4.47
N GLN A 79 0.31 14.25 -4.83
CA GLN A 79 1.01 14.02 -6.09
C GLN A 79 1.55 12.59 -6.21
N THR A 80 2.03 12.03 -5.10
CA THR A 80 2.48 10.63 -5.06
C THR A 80 1.31 9.68 -5.29
N PHE A 81 0.19 9.89 -4.60
CA PHE A 81 -1.01 9.07 -4.72
C PHE A 81 -1.61 9.16 -6.13
N ASP A 82 -1.57 10.34 -6.75
CA ASP A 82 -2.01 10.54 -8.13
C ASP A 82 -1.25 9.66 -9.14
N VAL A 83 0.00 9.29 -8.85
CA VAL A 83 0.75 8.32 -9.65
C VAL A 83 0.40 6.89 -9.23
N VAL A 84 0.38 6.62 -7.92
CA VAL A 84 0.13 5.29 -7.35
C VAL A 84 -1.24 4.73 -7.74
N LYS A 85 -2.27 5.58 -7.82
CA LYS A 85 -3.63 5.12 -8.14
C LYS A 85 -3.77 4.51 -9.53
N HIS A 86 -2.85 4.80 -10.44
CA HIS A 86 -2.77 4.20 -11.77
C HIS A 86 -1.94 2.91 -11.81
N ALA A 87 -1.57 2.35 -10.64
CA ALA A 87 -0.86 1.08 -10.57
C ALA A 87 -1.71 -0.06 -11.13
N LYS A 88 -1.12 -0.82 -12.06
CA LYS A 88 -1.77 -1.97 -12.70
C LYS A 88 -1.70 -3.26 -11.89
N SER A 89 -0.78 -3.35 -10.93
CA SER A 89 -0.59 -4.55 -10.13
C SER A 89 -0.38 -4.17 -8.67
N GLN A 90 -1.05 -4.88 -7.77
CA GLN A 90 -0.87 -4.77 -6.33
C GLN A 90 -0.52 -6.14 -5.76
N ASN A 91 0.59 -6.21 -5.02
CA ASN A 91 1.08 -7.45 -4.45
C ASN A 91 1.34 -7.32 -2.95
N PHE A 92 0.58 -8.09 -2.18
CA PHE A 92 0.71 -8.19 -0.74
C PHE A 92 1.11 -9.60 -0.36
N GLN A 93 2.31 -9.72 0.18
CA GLN A 93 2.83 -10.97 0.71
C GLN A 93 3.09 -10.84 2.21
N ARG A 94 2.63 -11.82 3.00
CA ARG A 94 2.91 -11.91 4.46
C ARG A 94 2.55 -10.64 5.23
N ARG A 95 1.41 -10.05 4.90
CA ARG A 95 0.87 -8.87 5.58
C ARG A 95 -0.11 -9.28 6.67
N THR A 96 0.00 -8.60 7.80
CA THR A 96 -1.01 -8.65 8.85
C THR A 96 -2.12 -7.66 8.52
N TRP A 97 -3.25 -8.20 8.07
CA TRP A 97 -4.46 -7.43 7.80
C TRP A 97 -5.35 -7.42 9.04
N THR A 98 -5.62 -6.23 9.55
CA THR A 98 -6.64 -5.97 10.56
C THR A 98 -7.86 -5.33 9.89
N GLU A 99 -8.99 -5.34 10.57
CA GLU A 99 -10.22 -4.68 10.08
C GLU A 99 -10.01 -3.19 9.80
N GLU A 100 -9.26 -2.52 10.68
CA GLU A 100 -8.87 -1.12 10.53
C GLU A 100 -8.00 -0.91 9.28
N ARG A 101 -6.97 -1.73 9.08
CA ARG A 101 -6.07 -1.65 7.92
C ARG A 101 -6.77 -1.94 6.61
N MET A 102 -7.68 -2.91 6.57
CA MET A 102 -8.48 -3.19 5.39
C MET A 102 -9.34 -1.98 5.04
N THR A 103 -10.01 -1.39 6.03
CA THR A 103 -10.85 -0.21 5.83
C THR A 103 -10.03 0.99 5.33
N GLU A 104 -8.84 1.20 5.89
CA GLU A 104 -7.87 2.20 5.42
C GLU A 104 -7.48 2.02 3.97
N TYR A 105 -7.11 0.79 3.62
CA TYR A 105 -6.68 0.47 2.29
C TYR A 105 -7.82 0.55 1.29
N PHE A 106 -9.06 0.18 1.66
CA PHE A 106 -10.20 0.21 0.76
C PHE A 106 -10.57 1.63 0.32
N GLU A 107 -10.40 2.64 1.19
CA GLU A 107 -10.53 4.05 0.77
C GLU A 107 -9.55 4.40 -0.35
N ALA A 108 -8.31 3.91 -0.29
CA ALA A 108 -7.32 4.12 -1.34
C ALA A 108 -7.61 3.25 -2.58
N LEU A 109 -7.96 1.98 -2.37
CA LEU A 109 -8.24 1.01 -3.42
C LEU A 109 -9.40 1.47 -4.28
N ALA A 110 -10.41 2.15 -3.72
CA ALA A 110 -11.54 2.71 -4.45
C ALA A 110 -11.09 3.62 -5.63
N GLU A 111 -10.00 4.38 -5.47
CA GLU A 111 -9.45 5.26 -6.51
C GLU A 111 -8.57 4.52 -7.54
N MET A 112 -8.19 3.27 -7.28
CA MET A 112 -7.31 2.48 -8.16
C MET A 112 -8.12 1.76 -9.25
N GLN A 113 -8.52 2.49 -10.31
CA GLN A 113 -9.40 1.94 -11.36
C GLN A 113 -8.63 1.21 -12.48
N ASP A 114 -7.33 1.44 -12.59
CA ASP A 114 -6.46 0.84 -13.62
C ASP A 114 -5.86 -0.51 -13.19
N LEU A 115 -6.32 -1.05 -12.07
CA LEU A 115 -5.82 -2.28 -11.49
C LEU A 115 -6.17 -3.48 -12.38
N GLU A 116 -5.14 -4.19 -12.85
CA GLU A 116 -5.25 -5.38 -13.70
C GLU A 116 -4.96 -6.67 -12.93
N GLU A 117 -4.10 -6.60 -11.90
CA GLU A 117 -3.66 -7.76 -11.12
C GLU A 117 -3.68 -7.47 -9.61
N PHE A 118 -4.20 -8.41 -8.83
CA PHE A 118 -4.22 -8.32 -7.38
C PHE A 118 -3.78 -9.62 -6.72
N TRP A 119 -2.75 -9.54 -5.89
CA TRP A 119 -2.11 -10.70 -5.28
C TRP A 119 -2.18 -10.61 -3.75
N LEU A 120 -2.77 -11.64 -3.14
CA LEU A 120 -2.77 -11.87 -1.70
C LEU A 120 -2.10 -13.22 -1.42
N THR A 121 -0.86 -13.18 -0.93
CA THR A 121 -0.07 -14.39 -0.67
C THR A 121 0.36 -14.47 0.80
N ASN A 122 0.06 -15.58 1.48
CA ASN A 122 0.41 -15.82 2.89
C ASN A 122 -0.14 -14.72 3.84
N ASN A 123 -1.37 -14.24 3.63
CA ASN A 123 -1.94 -13.10 4.37
C ASN A 123 -2.91 -13.47 5.50
N ALA A 124 -3.17 -14.77 5.73
CA ALA A 124 -4.00 -15.29 6.83
C ALA A 124 -5.30 -14.49 7.10
N LEU A 125 -6.02 -14.13 6.02
CA LEU A 125 -7.21 -13.27 6.06
C LEU A 125 -8.45 -14.00 6.60
N GLY A 126 -8.55 -15.30 6.33
CA GLY A 126 -9.77 -16.06 6.56
C GLY A 126 -10.90 -15.70 5.59
N ASN A 127 -12.00 -16.48 5.63
CA ASN A 127 -13.16 -16.25 4.76
C ASN A 127 -13.71 -14.82 4.82
N PRO A 128 -13.91 -14.19 6.01
CA PRO A 128 -14.45 -12.83 6.07
C PRO A 128 -13.54 -11.79 5.41
N GLY A 129 -12.23 -11.85 5.64
CA GLY A 129 -11.29 -10.92 5.04
C GLY A 129 -11.27 -11.05 3.51
N ILE A 130 -11.25 -12.28 3.00
CA ILE A 130 -11.28 -12.55 1.55
C ILE A 130 -12.56 -12.02 0.91
N LEU A 131 -13.73 -12.23 1.54
CA LEU A 131 -15.00 -11.71 1.05
C LEU A 131 -15.01 -10.18 0.94
N ARG A 132 -14.42 -9.47 1.92
CA ARG A 132 -14.30 -8.01 1.85
C ARG A 132 -13.43 -7.56 0.68
N PHE A 133 -12.26 -8.17 0.49
CA PHE A 133 -11.42 -7.88 -0.68
C PHE A 133 -12.17 -8.17 -1.99
N ALA A 134 -12.88 -9.30 -2.08
CA ALA A 134 -13.66 -9.64 -3.26
C ALA A 134 -14.76 -8.61 -3.57
N GLN A 135 -15.44 -8.08 -2.54
CA GLN A 135 -16.45 -7.03 -2.70
C GLN A 135 -15.86 -5.75 -3.27
N GLU A 136 -14.73 -5.29 -2.73
CA GLU A 136 -14.07 -4.06 -3.20
C GLU A 136 -13.47 -4.22 -4.61
N LEU A 137 -12.94 -5.41 -4.91
CA LEU A 137 -12.37 -5.73 -6.21
C LEU A 137 -13.42 -5.96 -7.29
N ALA A 138 -14.66 -6.32 -6.93
CA ALA A 138 -15.75 -6.54 -7.88
C ALA A 138 -16.06 -5.30 -8.73
N GLY A 139 -15.77 -4.09 -8.22
CA GLY A 139 -15.93 -2.84 -8.96
C GLY A 139 -14.84 -2.55 -10.01
N LYS A 140 -13.75 -3.32 -10.04
CA LYS A 140 -12.56 -3.05 -10.85
C LYS A 140 -12.69 -3.63 -12.26
N GLN A 141 -13.11 -2.78 -13.20
CA GLN A 141 -13.43 -3.17 -14.58
C GLN A 141 -12.23 -3.73 -15.37
N LEU A 142 -11.01 -3.34 -15.00
CA LEU A 142 -9.78 -3.76 -15.68
C LEU A 142 -9.10 -4.95 -15.00
N LEU A 143 -9.63 -5.45 -13.87
CA LEU A 143 -9.03 -6.54 -13.12
C LEU A 143 -9.16 -7.85 -13.90
N LYS A 144 -8.02 -8.41 -14.28
CA LYS A 144 -7.90 -9.65 -15.06
C LYS A 144 -7.47 -10.83 -14.19
N MET A 145 -6.74 -10.55 -13.12
CA MET A 145 -6.09 -11.58 -12.30
C MET A 145 -6.27 -11.30 -10.82
N LEU A 146 -6.86 -12.25 -10.11
CA LEU A 146 -6.93 -12.30 -8.65
C LEU A 146 -6.23 -13.56 -8.17
N ILE A 147 -5.10 -13.40 -7.48
CA ILE A 147 -4.30 -14.50 -6.94
C ILE A 147 -4.44 -14.54 -5.44
N LEU A 148 -4.97 -15.66 -4.95
CA LEU A 148 -5.17 -15.95 -3.53
C LEU A 148 -4.37 -17.20 -3.17
N ILE A 149 -3.24 -17.04 -2.50
CA ILE A 149 -2.36 -18.16 -2.11
C ILE A 149 -2.18 -18.10 -0.58
N ASP A 150 -2.47 -19.21 0.10
CA ASP A 150 -2.31 -19.31 1.56
C ASP A 150 -2.95 -18.13 2.32
N VAL A 151 -4.22 -17.85 2.00
CA VAL A 151 -5.00 -16.76 2.59
C VAL A 151 -5.91 -17.22 3.73
N GLY A 152 -5.83 -18.49 4.14
CA GLY A 152 -6.65 -19.07 5.22
C GLY A 152 -8.11 -19.32 4.83
N LEU A 153 -8.40 -19.56 3.55
CA LEU A 153 -9.75 -19.92 3.09
C LEU A 153 -10.11 -21.33 3.59
N THR A 154 -11.31 -21.50 4.14
CA THR A 154 -11.83 -22.78 4.65
C THR A 154 -13.18 -23.11 4.03
N ASP A 155 -13.53 -24.39 3.96
CA ASP A 155 -14.76 -24.90 3.31
C ASP A 155 -16.08 -24.39 3.94
N ALA A 156 -16.02 -23.69 5.07
CA ALA A 156 -17.20 -23.12 5.73
C ALA A 156 -17.78 -21.86 5.05
N GLY A 157 -17.34 -21.52 3.83
CA GLY A 157 -17.69 -20.28 3.14
C GLY A 157 -17.95 -20.38 1.64
N MET A 158 -18.18 -21.58 1.10
CA MET A 158 -18.78 -21.81 -0.23
C MET A 158 -20.25 -22.20 -0.08
#